data_AF-A0A9X3MR25-F1
#
_entry.id   AF-A0A9X3MR25-F1
#
_cell.length_a   1.000
_cell.length_b   1.000
_cell.length_c   1.000
_cell.angle_alpha   90.00
_cell.angle_beta   90.00
_cell.angle_gamma   90.00
#
_symmetry.space_group_name_H-M   'P 1'
#
loop_
_entity.id
_entity.type
_entity.pdbx_description
1 polymer ?
#
loop_
_entity_poly.entity_id
_entity_poly.type
_entity_poly.pdbx_seq_one_letter_code
_entity_poly.pdbx_strand_id
1 'polypeptide(L)'
;MPRRGRLIAALTMLLSVLALTGTAQAAVTRLQAPNSALFGLSVALSADGSTALVGAPSTDSAQGAAFVFARSGGNWVLQQKLKAAVPSPVGITRFGFSVSLSADGRTALIGAQGSNPAVGGADTAYVFARTAFSGFSQQQQLLNPAGAFSGNQFGNSVSLSSDGRTALVGAPSPPSGSGGVGGGAVYTFARGLVGWTLQQKLGVNSASFDAFGYSVSVSSDGRSALIGAPSKDGTGAAYLFARGLAGGFVRQQQLLAAGLAAGDGFGQSVSLSGDARTAVIGAPDKAVGPAGGAGAAYVFARGVVGGFTQQQQLQPASRAANDQFGNAVSLDRGGTRALVGASGTDAEKGAAYVFGRGFAGGFTQRQRLQADDRADGDFFGWAAALSADSSVSLLGAPQIGGDGPRNGAAYAFTGLG
;
A
#
# COMPACT_ATOMS: atom_id res chain seq x y z
N MET A 1 19.34 72.67 -25.74
CA MET A 1 18.52 71.52 -26.18
C MET A 1 19.39 70.27 -26.25
N PRO A 2 19.33 69.34 -25.29
CA PRO A 2 20.11 68.11 -25.33
C PRO A 2 19.28 66.95 -25.91
N ARG A 3 19.85 66.20 -26.86
CA ARG A 3 19.29 64.91 -27.32
C ARG A 3 19.80 63.79 -26.41
N ARG A 4 18.86 63.09 -25.78
CA ARG A 4 19.07 61.92 -24.92
C ARG A 4 19.49 60.72 -25.76
N GLY A 5 20.72 60.23 -25.60
CA GLY A 5 21.11 58.87 -25.96
C GLY A 5 21.08 57.99 -24.71
N ARG A 6 20.14 57.06 -24.62
CA ARG A 6 20.11 56.04 -23.57
C ARG A 6 20.98 54.86 -24.01
N LEU A 7 22.16 54.70 -23.42
CA LEU A 7 22.87 53.42 -23.40
C LEU A 7 22.17 52.50 -22.37
N ILE A 8 21.57 51.41 -22.86
CA ILE A 8 21.13 50.30 -22.01
C ILE A 8 22.28 49.32 -21.94
N ALA A 9 22.90 49.20 -20.76
CA ALA A 9 23.86 48.14 -20.46
C ALA A 9 23.09 46.82 -20.29
N ALA A 10 23.31 45.87 -21.20
CA ALA A 10 22.85 44.49 -21.03
C ALA A 10 23.88 43.73 -20.18
N LEU A 11 23.59 43.57 -18.89
CA LEU A 11 24.34 42.72 -17.98
C LEU A 11 23.98 41.26 -18.28
N THR A 12 24.83 40.55 -19.04
CA THR A 12 24.71 39.11 -19.24
C THR A 12 25.24 38.41 -17.99
N MET A 13 24.34 38.06 -17.07
CA MET A 13 24.72 37.24 -15.91
C MET A 13 24.81 35.78 -16.36
N LEU A 14 26.03 35.26 -16.38
CA LEU A 14 26.33 33.83 -16.53
C LEU A 14 25.61 33.05 -15.41
N LEU A 15 24.64 32.21 -15.75
CA LEU A 15 24.22 31.12 -14.88
C LEU A 15 24.95 29.86 -15.35
N SER A 16 26.14 29.62 -14.80
CA SER A 16 26.78 28.32 -14.86
C SER A 16 25.96 27.37 -13.97
N VAL A 17 25.03 26.63 -14.58
CA VAL A 17 24.42 25.46 -13.93
C VAL A 17 25.52 24.43 -13.80
N LEU A 18 26.12 24.36 -12.62
CA LEU A 18 26.95 23.23 -12.24
C LEU A 18 26.01 22.02 -12.19
N ALA A 19 26.01 21.21 -13.26
CA ALA A 19 25.39 19.91 -13.22
C ALA A 19 26.16 19.06 -12.19
N LEU A 20 25.65 19.01 -10.96
CA LEU A 20 26.01 17.97 -10.01
C LEU A 20 25.43 16.66 -10.56
N THR A 21 26.15 16.03 -11.49
CA THR A 21 25.98 14.61 -11.82
C THR A 21 26.59 13.78 -10.69
N GLY A 22 26.03 13.92 -9.51
CA GLY A 22 26.22 13.01 -8.39
C GLY A 22 24.85 12.45 -8.05
N THR A 23 24.52 11.27 -8.56
CA THR A 23 23.38 10.51 -8.03
C THR A 23 23.76 10.10 -6.61
N ALA A 24 23.45 10.95 -5.62
CA ALA A 24 23.49 10.53 -4.24
C ALA A 24 22.53 9.32 -4.12
N GLN A 25 23.11 8.13 -3.96
CA GLN A 25 22.34 6.92 -3.70
C GLN A 25 21.50 7.18 -2.46
N ALA A 26 20.19 6.97 -2.54
CA ALA A 26 19.33 7.09 -1.37
C ALA A 26 19.87 6.18 -0.26
N ALA A 27 20.01 6.70 0.96
CA ALA A 27 20.53 5.89 2.07
C ALA A 27 19.53 4.77 2.37
N VAL A 28 20.01 3.53 2.31
CA VAL A 28 19.21 2.32 2.50
C VAL A 28 19.52 1.70 3.86
N THR A 29 18.49 1.40 4.63
CA THR A 29 18.60 0.65 5.89
C THR A 29 17.76 -0.60 5.81
N ARG A 30 18.39 -1.77 5.98
CA ARG A 30 17.70 -3.05 6.13
C ARG A 30 17.12 -3.19 7.53
N LEU A 31 15.80 -3.37 7.61
CA LEU A 31 15.05 -3.69 8.81
C LEU A 31 14.86 -5.20 8.86
N GLN A 32 15.14 -5.78 10.03
CA GLN A 32 15.03 -7.21 10.27
C GLN A 32 14.64 -7.49 11.72
N ALA A 33 14.04 -8.65 11.96
CA ALA A 33 13.75 -9.13 13.30
C ALA A 33 14.07 -10.64 13.40
N PRO A 34 14.47 -11.15 14.58
CA PRO A 34 14.69 -12.59 14.75
C PRO A 34 13.37 -13.36 14.66
N ASN A 35 13.42 -14.59 14.13
CA ASN A 35 12.27 -15.50 13.98
C ASN A 35 11.07 -14.81 13.32
N SER A 36 11.28 -14.22 12.14
CA SER A 36 10.31 -13.34 11.48
C SER A 36 9.94 -13.84 10.08
N ALA A 37 9.33 -15.02 10.02
CA ALA A 37 8.96 -15.63 8.75
C ALA A 37 7.98 -14.75 7.95
N LEU A 38 8.32 -14.51 6.68
CA LEU A 38 7.66 -13.56 5.77
C LEU A 38 7.64 -12.10 6.27
N PHE A 39 8.64 -11.69 7.06
CA PHE A 39 8.81 -10.29 7.45
C PHE A 39 8.94 -9.39 6.21
N GLY A 40 8.17 -8.32 6.16
CA GLY A 40 8.12 -7.44 5.00
C GLY A 40 6.96 -7.76 4.06
N LEU A 41 6.11 -8.74 4.36
CA LEU A 41 4.92 -9.01 3.53
C LEU A 41 4.00 -7.79 3.44
N SER A 42 3.90 -7.02 4.52
CA SER A 42 3.17 -5.76 4.56
C SER A 42 3.96 -4.71 5.31
N VAL A 43 3.84 -3.45 4.89
CA VAL A 43 4.58 -2.32 5.46
C VAL A 43 3.71 -1.08 5.57
N ALA A 44 3.93 -0.27 6.60
CA ALA A 44 3.32 1.05 6.77
C ALA A 44 4.28 2.02 7.45
N LEU A 45 4.11 3.31 7.17
CA LEU A 45 4.86 4.42 7.78
C LEU A 45 3.90 5.41 8.45
N SER A 46 4.36 6.07 9.52
CA SER A 46 3.77 7.32 9.98
C SER A 46 4.01 8.45 8.98
N ALA A 47 3.23 9.53 9.06
CA ALA A 47 3.30 10.63 8.09
C ALA A 47 4.67 11.32 8.07
N ASP A 48 5.32 11.42 9.22
CA ASP A 48 6.67 11.98 9.39
C ASP A 48 7.80 10.97 9.09
N GLY A 49 7.47 9.73 8.72
CA GLY A 49 8.45 8.68 8.46
C GLY A 49 9.26 8.26 9.68
N SER A 50 8.83 8.60 10.90
CA SER A 50 9.55 8.26 12.14
C SER A 50 9.20 6.89 12.70
N THR A 51 8.05 6.31 12.32
CA THR A 51 7.60 4.99 12.76
C THR A 51 7.31 4.12 11.56
N ALA A 52 7.84 2.90 11.56
CA ALA A 52 7.55 1.86 10.59
C ALA A 52 6.86 0.69 11.29
N LEU A 53 5.87 0.11 10.61
CA LEU A 53 5.20 -1.11 11.02
C LEU A 53 5.38 -2.14 9.90
N VAL A 54 5.93 -3.31 10.24
CA VAL A 54 6.25 -4.37 9.29
C VAL A 54 5.59 -5.68 9.68
N GLY A 55 4.76 -6.23 8.81
CA GLY A 55 4.07 -7.50 9.01
C GLY A 55 4.94 -8.72 8.71
N ALA A 56 4.72 -9.80 9.46
CA ALA A 56 5.38 -11.10 9.30
C ALA A 56 4.41 -12.25 9.64
N PRO A 57 3.39 -12.51 8.79
CA PRO A 57 2.26 -13.36 9.14
C PRO A 57 2.57 -14.84 9.33
N SER A 58 3.73 -15.33 8.88
CA SER A 58 4.14 -16.72 9.08
C SER A 58 4.99 -16.94 10.34
N THR A 59 5.22 -15.88 11.12
CA THR A 59 5.97 -15.91 12.38
C THR A 59 5.26 -16.72 13.46
N ASP A 60 6.01 -17.33 14.39
CA ASP A 60 5.49 -18.08 15.55
C ASP A 60 4.45 -19.15 15.15
N SER A 61 4.86 -20.10 14.31
CA SER A 61 3.97 -21.14 13.78
C SER A 61 2.72 -20.58 13.08
N ALA A 62 2.92 -19.51 12.29
CA ALA A 62 1.87 -18.80 11.55
C ALA A 62 0.74 -18.20 12.41
N GLN A 63 0.98 -17.98 13.71
CA GLN A 63 0.18 -17.03 14.48
C GLN A 63 0.40 -15.60 13.98
N GLY A 64 1.59 -15.32 13.46
CA GLY A 64 1.95 -14.05 12.85
C GLY A 64 2.34 -12.99 13.87
N ALA A 65 3.03 -11.96 13.37
CA ALA A 65 3.47 -10.82 14.15
C ALA A 65 3.50 -9.55 13.27
N ALA A 66 3.51 -8.40 13.91
CA ALA A 66 3.92 -7.15 13.29
C ALA A 66 4.99 -6.48 14.15
N PHE A 67 5.96 -5.83 13.54
CA PHE A 67 7.13 -5.28 14.20
C PHE A 67 7.16 -3.77 14.04
N VAL A 68 7.35 -3.07 15.15
CA VAL A 68 7.39 -1.61 15.22
C VAL A 68 8.84 -1.18 15.26
N PHE A 69 9.26 -0.38 14.28
CA PHE A 69 10.55 0.28 14.27
C PHE A 69 10.36 1.78 14.47
N ALA A 70 11.27 2.39 15.21
CA ALA A 70 11.36 3.84 15.33
C ALA A 70 12.65 4.35 14.71
N ARG A 71 12.56 5.45 13.98
CA ARG A 71 13.71 6.15 13.41
C ARG A 71 14.21 7.19 14.41
N SER A 72 15.47 7.07 14.83
CA SER A 72 16.13 8.00 15.73
C SER A 72 17.57 8.25 15.26
N GLY A 73 17.95 9.52 15.11
CA GLY A 73 19.29 9.89 14.65
C GLY A 73 19.67 9.30 13.28
N GLY A 74 18.71 9.13 12.37
CA GLY A 74 18.90 8.50 11.06
C GLY A 74 18.87 6.97 11.05
N ASN A 75 18.96 6.33 12.21
CA ASN A 75 18.95 4.87 12.35
C ASN A 75 17.55 4.36 12.68
N TRP A 76 17.25 3.12 12.27
CA TRP A 76 16.03 2.42 12.65
C TRP A 76 16.29 1.42 13.76
N VAL A 77 15.48 1.47 14.81
CA VAL A 77 15.59 0.57 15.97
C VAL A 77 14.28 -0.19 16.11
N LEU A 78 14.38 -1.52 16.24
CA LEU A 78 13.23 -2.36 16.59
C LEU A 78 12.79 -2.01 18.01
N GLN A 79 11.57 -1.49 18.16
CA GLN A 79 10.98 -1.10 19.43
C GLN A 79 10.10 -2.19 20.03
N GLN A 80 9.34 -2.89 19.19
CA GLN A 80 8.32 -3.80 19.69
C GLN A 80 7.93 -4.88 18.68
N LYS A 81 7.64 -6.09 19.18
CA LYS A 81 6.90 -7.14 18.45
C LYS A 81 5.45 -7.15 18.94
N LEU A 82 4.50 -6.95 18.03
CA LEU A 82 3.06 -7.00 18.27
C LEU A 82 2.51 -8.37 17.88
N LYS A 83 1.58 -8.86 18.68
CA LYS A 83 0.87 -10.13 18.49
C LYS A 83 -0.57 -9.97 18.98
N ALA A 84 -1.47 -10.80 18.48
CA ALA A 84 -2.79 -10.95 19.09
C ALA A 84 -2.64 -11.30 20.59
N ALA A 85 -3.33 -10.56 21.47
CA ALA A 85 -3.26 -10.77 22.92
C ALA A 85 -3.77 -12.17 23.32
N VAL A 86 -4.78 -12.66 22.58
CA VAL A 86 -5.30 -14.02 22.68
C VAL A 86 -5.25 -14.61 21.27
N PRO A 87 -4.20 -15.36 20.92
CA PRO A 87 -4.12 -16.04 19.64
C PRO A 87 -5.18 -17.15 19.55
N SER A 88 -5.59 -17.52 18.35
CA SER A 88 -6.49 -18.66 18.17
C SER A 88 -5.81 -19.94 18.71
N PRO A 89 -6.46 -20.73 19.57
CA PRO A 89 -5.88 -21.95 20.12
C PRO A 89 -5.74 -23.07 19.08
N VAL A 90 -6.42 -22.94 17.94
CA VAL A 90 -6.36 -23.88 16.81
C VAL A 90 -6.15 -23.08 15.52
N GLY A 91 -5.37 -23.63 14.59
CA GLY A 91 -5.16 -23.04 13.27
C GLY A 91 -4.13 -21.91 13.22
N ILE A 92 -4.13 -21.20 12.08
CA ILE A 92 -3.19 -20.12 11.77
C ILE A 92 -3.92 -18.78 11.85
N THR A 93 -3.37 -17.82 12.59
CA THR A 93 -3.97 -16.47 12.71
C THR A 93 -3.48 -15.55 11.58
N ARG A 94 -2.23 -15.71 11.13
CA ARG A 94 -1.59 -14.83 10.12
C ARG A 94 -1.66 -13.34 10.47
N PHE A 95 -1.53 -13.00 11.76
CA PHE A 95 -1.47 -11.62 12.22
C PHE A 95 -0.32 -10.87 11.52
N GLY A 96 -0.57 -9.64 11.04
CA GLY A 96 0.42 -8.89 10.27
C GLY A 96 0.36 -9.19 8.77
N PHE A 97 -0.72 -9.81 8.29
CA PHE A 97 -0.91 -10.02 6.85
C PHE A 97 -1.04 -8.69 6.11
N SER A 98 -1.79 -7.75 6.69
CA SER A 98 -1.86 -6.35 6.25
C SER A 98 -1.67 -5.42 7.44
N VAL A 99 -1.10 -4.25 7.21
CA VAL A 99 -0.82 -3.24 8.25
C VAL A 99 -1.12 -1.83 7.77
N SER A 100 -1.57 -0.96 8.67
CA SER A 100 -1.74 0.47 8.44
C SER A 100 -1.44 1.25 9.72
N LEU A 101 -0.91 2.47 9.59
CA LEU A 101 -0.66 3.40 10.69
C LEU A 101 -1.45 4.70 10.51
N SER A 102 -1.84 5.35 11.62
CA SER A 102 -2.27 6.74 11.61
C SER A 102 -1.09 7.68 11.32
N ALA A 103 -1.38 8.91 10.89
CA ALA A 103 -0.34 9.87 10.52
C ALA A 103 0.62 10.18 11.68
N ASP A 104 0.11 10.23 12.90
CA ASP A 104 0.91 10.45 14.11
C ASP A 104 1.61 9.17 14.63
N GLY A 105 1.43 8.05 13.93
CA GLY A 105 1.98 6.75 14.30
C GLY A 105 1.47 6.22 15.64
N ARG A 106 0.35 6.69 16.18
CA ARG A 106 -0.16 6.22 17.50
C ARG A 106 -1.23 5.16 17.42
N THR A 107 -1.86 4.98 16.26
CA THR A 107 -2.85 3.93 16.02
C THR A 107 -2.35 3.02 14.90
N ALA A 108 -2.35 1.72 15.14
CA ALA A 108 -2.04 0.70 14.16
C ALA A 108 -3.27 -0.18 13.94
N LEU A 109 -3.55 -0.50 12.68
CA LEU A 109 -4.55 -1.47 12.28
C LEU A 109 -3.85 -2.63 11.59
N ILE A 110 -4.12 -3.85 12.05
CA ILE A 110 -3.40 -5.05 11.62
C ILE A 110 -4.41 -6.11 11.23
N GLY A 111 -4.36 -6.55 9.98
CA GLY A 111 -5.19 -7.63 9.47
C GLY A 111 -4.59 -9.01 9.74
N ALA A 112 -5.47 -9.98 9.96
CA ALA A 112 -5.16 -11.37 10.21
C ALA A 112 -6.16 -12.24 9.43
N GLN A 113 -5.79 -12.63 8.21
CA GLN A 113 -6.61 -13.52 7.39
C GLN A 113 -6.34 -14.98 7.78
N GLY A 114 -7.01 -15.44 8.83
CA GLY A 114 -6.91 -16.80 9.36
C GLY A 114 -7.57 -17.86 8.47
N SER A 115 -7.52 -17.70 7.14
CA SER A 115 -8.32 -18.42 6.15
C SER A 115 -7.98 -19.91 6.04
N ASN A 116 -8.43 -20.68 7.04
CA ASN A 116 -8.85 -22.07 6.89
C ASN A 116 -9.91 -22.43 7.96
N PRO A 117 -11.21 -22.46 7.59
CA PRO A 117 -12.30 -22.88 8.47
C PRO A 117 -12.17 -24.35 8.94
N ALA A 118 -11.50 -25.21 8.18
CA ALA A 118 -11.33 -26.63 8.51
C ALA A 118 -10.30 -26.90 9.63
N VAL A 119 -9.42 -25.91 9.93
CA VAL A 119 -8.45 -25.98 11.04
C VAL A 119 -8.56 -24.81 12.03
N GLY A 120 -9.60 -23.97 11.92
CA GLY A 120 -9.99 -23.03 13.00
C GLY A 120 -9.25 -21.69 13.05
N GLY A 121 -8.76 -21.14 11.93
CA GLY A 121 -8.24 -19.76 11.91
C GLY A 121 -9.36 -18.71 11.81
N ALA A 122 -9.29 -17.65 12.63
CA ALA A 122 -10.29 -16.59 12.68
C ALA A 122 -9.87 -15.36 11.86
N ASP A 123 -10.62 -15.01 10.82
CA ASP A 123 -10.45 -13.77 10.06
C ASP A 123 -10.78 -12.56 10.96
N THR A 124 -9.77 -11.75 11.28
CA THR A 124 -9.89 -10.65 12.26
C THR A 124 -9.02 -9.46 11.86
N ALA A 125 -9.38 -8.26 12.31
CA ALA A 125 -8.47 -7.11 12.30
C ALA A 125 -8.29 -6.58 13.72
N TYR A 126 -7.09 -6.12 14.06
CA TYR A 126 -6.72 -5.72 15.40
C TYR A 126 -6.31 -4.25 15.41
N VAL A 127 -6.85 -3.49 16.36
CA VAL A 127 -6.43 -2.12 16.62
C VAL A 127 -5.45 -2.13 17.79
N PHE A 128 -4.28 -1.56 17.55
CA PHE A 128 -3.30 -1.25 18.58
C PHE A 128 -3.20 0.26 18.73
N ALA A 129 -3.05 0.72 19.97
CA ALA A 129 -2.80 2.12 20.26
C ALA A 129 -1.62 2.26 21.21
N ARG A 130 -0.90 3.37 21.09
CA ARG A 130 0.14 3.76 22.05
C ARG A 130 -0.08 5.19 22.53
N THR A 131 0.48 5.49 23.69
CA THR A 131 0.60 6.88 24.18
C THR A 131 1.98 7.44 23.84
N ALA A 132 2.26 8.68 24.24
CA ALA A 132 3.60 9.24 24.11
C ALA A 132 4.65 8.53 25.00
N PHE A 133 4.20 7.81 26.04
CA PHE A 133 5.06 7.24 27.08
C PHE A 133 5.00 5.71 27.14
N SER A 134 4.18 5.07 26.30
CA SER A 134 3.98 3.62 26.31
C SER A 134 4.24 3.04 24.92
N GLY A 135 4.62 1.75 24.89
CA GLY A 135 4.52 0.95 23.67
C GLY A 135 3.08 0.79 23.20
N PHE A 136 2.90 0.14 22.05
CA PHE A 136 1.59 -0.26 21.57
C PHE A 136 1.00 -1.34 22.47
N SER A 137 -0.28 -1.20 22.79
CA SER A 137 -1.11 -2.24 23.39
C SER A 137 -2.32 -2.51 22.50
N GLN A 138 -2.80 -3.75 22.49
CA GLN A 138 -4.02 -4.09 21.76
C GLN A 138 -5.20 -3.37 22.41
N GLN A 139 -5.86 -2.50 21.65
CA GLN A 139 -7.04 -1.77 22.12
C GLN A 139 -8.31 -2.57 21.86
N GLN A 140 -8.42 -3.18 20.68
CA GLN A 140 -9.65 -3.85 20.25
C GLN A 140 -9.42 -4.86 19.13
N GLN A 141 -10.27 -5.89 19.08
CA GLN A 141 -10.47 -6.73 17.91
C GLN A 141 -11.70 -6.24 17.13
N LEU A 142 -11.53 -5.96 15.84
CA LEU A 142 -12.62 -5.72 14.91
C LEU A 142 -13.06 -7.08 14.37
N LEU A 143 -14.17 -7.58 14.89
CA LEU A 143 -14.68 -8.90 14.53
C LEU A 143 -15.33 -8.86 13.14
N ASN A 144 -15.09 -9.91 12.36
CA ASN A 144 -15.72 -10.12 11.07
C ASN A 144 -17.24 -10.28 11.24
N PRO A 145 -18.08 -9.37 10.69
CA PRO A 145 -19.53 -9.45 10.85
C PRO A 145 -20.17 -10.66 10.15
N ALA A 146 -19.47 -11.29 9.21
CA ALA A 146 -19.89 -12.55 8.59
C ALA A 146 -19.57 -13.78 9.46
N GLY A 147 -18.94 -13.58 10.62
CA GLY A 147 -18.43 -14.64 11.49
C GLY A 147 -16.92 -14.85 11.30
N ALA A 148 -16.22 -15.13 12.40
CA ALA A 148 -14.77 -15.30 12.44
C ALA A 148 -14.26 -16.40 11.49
N PHE A 149 -15.06 -17.43 11.24
CA PHE A 149 -14.71 -18.57 10.38
C PHE A 149 -15.42 -18.55 9.02
N SER A 150 -15.93 -17.38 8.61
CA SER A 150 -16.64 -17.26 7.33
C SER A 150 -15.77 -17.58 6.11
N GLY A 151 -14.44 -17.56 6.26
CA GLY A 151 -13.49 -17.82 5.19
C GLY A 151 -13.46 -16.72 4.14
N ASN A 152 -14.10 -15.57 4.38
CA ASN A 152 -14.15 -14.45 3.44
C ASN A 152 -12.87 -13.62 3.39
N GLN A 153 -11.85 -14.00 4.17
CA GLN A 153 -10.54 -13.35 4.26
C GLN A 153 -10.63 -11.92 4.82
N PHE A 154 -11.53 -11.68 5.78
CA PHE A 154 -11.58 -10.40 6.48
C PHE A 154 -10.22 -10.08 7.14
N GLY A 155 -9.68 -8.89 6.86
CA GLY A 155 -8.33 -8.52 7.25
C GLY A 155 -7.27 -8.75 6.17
N ASN A 156 -7.67 -9.19 4.97
CA ASN A 156 -6.77 -9.30 3.81
C ASN A 156 -6.10 -7.95 3.47
N SER A 157 -6.86 -6.85 3.54
CA SER A 157 -6.35 -5.50 3.37
C SER A 157 -6.92 -4.56 4.44
N VAL A 158 -6.12 -3.57 4.87
CA VAL A 158 -6.52 -2.60 5.88
C VAL A 158 -6.04 -1.19 5.53
N SER A 159 -6.80 -0.17 5.93
CA SER A 159 -6.37 1.24 5.79
C SER A 159 -6.97 2.12 6.88
N LEU A 160 -6.17 3.03 7.43
CA LEU A 160 -6.56 4.03 8.43
C LEU A 160 -6.52 5.45 7.86
N SER A 161 -7.46 6.30 8.27
CA SER A 161 -7.37 7.75 8.05
C SER A 161 -6.20 8.35 8.84
N SER A 162 -5.73 9.53 8.42
CA SER A 162 -4.59 10.19 9.06
C SER A 162 -4.80 10.43 10.55
N ASP A 163 -6.03 10.73 10.96
CA ASP A 163 -6.40 10.95 12.36
C ASP A 163 -6.69 9.65 13.16
N GLY A 164 -6.59 8.49 12.51
CA GLY A 164 -6.82 7.19 13.14
C GLY A 164 -8.26 6.97 13.60
N ARG A 165 -9.25 7.63 12.97
CA ARG A 165 -10.67 7.49 13.33
C ARG A 165 -11.55 6.75 12.33
N THR A 166 -11.11 6.59 11.09
CA THR A 166 -11.79 5.79 10.07
C THR A 166 -10.89 4.62 9.68
N ALA A 167 -11.46 3.42 9.68
CA ALA A 167 -10.77 2.20 9.27
C ALA A 167 -11.56 1.50 8.16
N LEU A 168 -10.85 1.00 7.17
CA LEU A 168 -11.37 0.08 6.16
C LEU A 168 -10.74 -1.29 6.38
N VAL A 169 -11.53 -2.35 6.29
CA VAL A 169 -11.07 -3.74 6.34
C VAL A 169 -11.66 -4.51 5.18
N GLY A 170 -10.82 -5.00 4.29
CA GLY A 170 -11.19 -5.80 3.13
C GLY A 170 -11.45 -7.27 3.46
N ALA A 171 -12.42 -7.85 2.76
CA ALA A 171 -12.81 -9.25 2.80
C ALA A 171 -13.16 -9.70 1.37
N PRO A 172 -12.17 -9.94 0.50
CA PRO A 172 -12.38 -10.17 -0.93
C PRO A 172 -13.16 -11.46 -1.26
N SER A 173 -13.33 -12.35 -0.27
CA SER A 173 -13.74 -13.75 -0.47
C SER A 173 -12.73 -14.55 -1.32
N PRO A 174 -12.60 -15.86 -1.11
CA PRO A 174 -11.82 -16.71 -2.01
C PRO A 174 -12.62 -17.06 -3.27
N PRO A 175 -11.97 -17.48 -4.37
CA PRO A 175 -12.66 -17.89 -5.58
C PRO A 175 -13.67 -19.03 -5.34
N SER A 176 -14.76 -19.04 -6.11
CA SER A 176 -15.80 -20.07 -6.09
C SER A 176 -15.20 -21.45 -6.38
N GLY A 177 -15.28 -22.36 -5.41
CA GLY A 177 -14.60 -23.66 -5.37
C GLY A 177 -14.04 -23.98 -3.97
N SER A 178 -13.85 -22.95 -3.15
CA SER A 178 -13.48 -23.03 -1.72
C SER A 178 -14.56 -22.45 -0.79
N GLY A 179 -15.82 -22.43 -1.24
CA GLY A 179 -16.97 -21.91 -0.48
C GLY A 179 -17.25 -20.42 -0.65
N GLY A 180 -16.46 -19.68 -1.45
CA GLY A 180 -16.69 -18.27 -1.73
C GLY A 180 -17.86 -18.05 -2.69
N VAL A 181 -18.97 -17.50 -2.17
CA VAL A 181 -20.10 -17.00 -2.97
C VAL A 181 -20.13 -15.47 -2.83
N GLY A 182 -20.15 -14.75 -3.95
CA GLY A 182 -20.28 -13.28 -3.98
C GLY A 182 -19.02 -12.51 -4.33
N GLY A 183 -19.20 -11.24 -4.71
CA GLY A 183 -18.13 -10.39 -5.26
C GLY A 183 -17.13 -9.77 -4.26
N GLY A 184 -17.08 -10.22 -3.00
CA GLY A 184 -16.25 -9.61 -1.94
C GLY A 184 -16.91 -8.43 -1.21
N ALA A 185 -16.28 -7.96 -0.12
CA ALA A 185 -16.78 -6.87 0.71
C ALA A 185 -15.64 -6.01 1.33
N VAL A 186 -16.00 -4.79 1.74
CA VAL A 186 -15.18 -3.95 2.62
C VAL A 186 -16.04 -3.49 3.80
N TYR A 187 -15.50 -3.56 5.00
CA TYR A 187 -16.18 -3.12 6.21
C TYR A 187 -15.55 -1.83 6.72
N THR A 188 -16.39 -0.84 6.98
CA THR A 188 -15.95 0.47 7.47
C THR A 188 -16.18 0.55 8.97
N PHE A 189 -15.18 0.95 9.73
CA PHE A 189 -15.27 1.16 11.17
C PHE A 189 -14.96 2.62 11.51
N ALA A 190 -15.61 3.14 12.54
CA ALA A 190 -15.32 4.46 13.09
C ALA A 190 -14.94 4.36 14.56
N ARG A 191 -13.94 5.16 14.97
CA ARG A 191 -13.55 5.30 16.37
C ARG A 191 -14.45 6.34 17.05
N GLY A 192 -15.27 5.88 17.99
CA GLY A 192 -16.04 6.72 18.90
C GLY A 192 -15.39 6.84 20.28
N LEU A 193 -16.18 7.28 21.26
CA LEU A 193 -15.74 7.45 22.65
C LEU A 193 -15.44 6.11 23.34
N VAL A 194 -16.18 5.06 23.00
CA VAL A 194 -16.11 3.72 23.62
C VAL A 194 -15.38 2.70 22.76
N GLY A 195 -14.57 3.15 21.79
CA GLY A 195 -13.83 2.29 20.87
C GLY A 195 -14.36 2.32 19.44
N TRP A 196 -14.04 1.29 18.68
CA TRP A 196 -14.37 1.15 17.27
C TRP A 196 -15.71 0.45 17.07
N THR A 197 -16.55 0.99 16.19
CA THR A 197 -17.84 0.41 15.84
C THR A 197 -17.95 0.23 14.34
N LEU A 198 -18.55 -0.89 13.93
CA LEU A 198 -18.89 -1.13 12.52
C LEU A 198 -19.90 -0.08 12.08
N GLN A 199 -19.64 0.56 10.95
CA GLN A 199 -20.52 1.57 10.36
C GLN A 199 -21.27 1.02 9.15
N GLN A 200 -20.59 0.26 8.29
CA GLN A 200 -21.14 -0.15 7.00
C GLN A 200 -20.40 -1.36 6.43
N LYS A 201 -21.13 -2.20 5.69
CA LYS A 201 -20.59 -3.16 4.73
C LYS A 201 -20.73 -2.57 3.32
N LEU A 202 -19.62 -2.40 2.63
CA LEU A 202 -19.54 -2.01 1.22
C LEU A 202 -19.41 -3.26 0.36
N GLY A 203 -20.05 -3.22 -0.81
CA GLY A 203 -19.96 -4.26 -1.83
C GLY A 203 -20.44 -3.72 -3.17
N VAL A 204 -20.32 -4.55 -4.21
CA VAL A 204 -20.68 -4.17 -5.59
C VAL A 204 -21.90 -4.91 -6.13
N ASN A 205 -22.60 -5.68 -5.28
CA ASN A 205 -23.81 -6.44 -5.62
C ASN A 205 -23.64 -7.30 -6.89
N SER A 206 -22.48 -7.94 -7.02
CA SER A 206 -22.16 -8.83 -8.13
C SER A 206 -22.44 -10.28 -7.73
N ALA A 207 -23.05 -11.03 -8.65
CA ALA A 207 -23.17 -12.49 -8.55
C ALA A 207 -21.85 -13.20 -8.88
N SER A 208 -20.94 -12.52 -9.57
CA SER A 208 -19.62 -13.03 -9.95
C SER A 208 -18.57 -12.75 -8.88
N PHE A 209 -17.51 -13.56 -8.88
CA PHE A 209 -16.36 -13.36 -8.02
C PHE A 209 -15.49 -12.19 -8.53
N ASP A 210 -15.62 -11.03 -7.88
CA ASP A 210 -14.89 -9.81 -8.27
C ASP A 210 -13.65 -9.53 -7.40
N ALA A 211 -13.48 -10.25 -6.29
CA ALA A 211 -12.48 -9.99 -5.26
C ALA A 211 -12.53 -8.54 -4.72
N PHE A 212 -13.72 -7.93 -4.60
CA PHE A 212 -13.88 -6.57 -4.08
C PHE A 212 -13.39 -6.47 -2.63
N GLY A 213 -12.48 -5.53 -2.37
CA GLY A 213 -11.82 -5.40 -1.08
C GLY A 213 -10.47 -6.10 -1.00
N TYR A 214 -9.94 -6.60 -2.12
CA TYR A 214 -8.57 -7.13 -2.19
C TYR A 214 -7.54 -6.07 -1.79
N SER A 215 -7.75 -4.82 -2.18
CA SER A 215 -6.94 -3.68 -1.76
C SER A 215 -7.83 -2.51 -1.38
N VAL A 216 -7.43 -1.75 -0.36
CA VAL A 216 -8.21 -0.61 0.16
C VAL A 216 -7.29 0.57 0.51
N SER A 217 -7.75 1.78 0.25
CA SER A 217 -7.08 3.02 0.66
C SER A 217 -8.11 4.07 1.04
N VAL A 218 -7.93 4.74 2.19
CA VAL A 218 -8.79 5.83 2.66
C VAL A 218 -8.03 7.16 2.64
N SER A 219 -8.72 8.25 2.28
CA SER A 219 -8.14 9.60 2.30
C SER A 219 -7.77 10.06 3.71
N SER A 220 -6.92 11.07 3.81
CA SER A 220 -6.41 11.57 5.10
C SER A 220 -7.53 12.01 6.05
N ASP A 221 -8.61 12.56 5.50
CA ASP A 221 -9.78 13.04 6.25
C ASP A 221 -10.84 11.96 6.51
N GLY A 222 -10.62 10.72 6.05
CA GLY A 222 -11.54 9.61 6.24
C GLY A 222 -12.85 9.71 5.43
N ARG A 223 -12.93 10.60 4.42
CA ARG A 223 -14.16 10.85 3.65
C ARG A 223 -14.21 10.19 2.28
N SER A 224 -13.07 9.80 1.71
CA SER A 224 -13.01 9.10 0.42
C SER A 224 -12.29 7.79 0.58
N ALA A 225 -12.73 6.78 -0.17
CA ALA A 225 -12.13 5.45 -0.17
C ALA A 225 -11.96 4.96 -1.61
N LEU A 226 -10.86 4.29 -1.88
CA LEU A 226 -10.57 3.60 -3.13
C LEU A 226 -10.43 2.10 -2.82
N ILE A 227 -11.18 1.27 -3.54
CA ILE A 227 -11.27 -0.17 -3.28
C ILE A 227 -11.01 -0.94 -4.57
N GLY A 228 -10.05 -1.85 -4.54
CA GLY A 228 -9.72 -2.73 -5.65
C GLY A 228 -10.59 -3.98 -5.74
N ALA A 229 -10.84 -4.43 -6.96
CA ALA A 229 -11.56 -5.65 -7.33
C ALA A 229 -10.88 -6.28 -8.55
N PRO A 230 -9.70 -6.91 -8.38
CA PRO A 230 -8.85 -7.35 -9.49
C PRO A 230 -9.46 -8.43 -10.38
N SER A 231 -10.49 -9.14 -9.92
CA SER A 231 -11.15 -10.18 -10.70
C SER A 231 -12.41 -9.70 -11.43
N LYS A 232 -12.81 -8.43 -11.27
CA LYS A 232 -14.02 -7.88 -11.91
C LYS A 232 -13.96 -8.05 -13.43
N ASP A 233 -14.96 -8.73 -13.99
CA ASP A 233 -15.11 -8.99 -15.43
C ASP A 233 -13.85 -9.58 -16.09
N GLY A 234 -13.02 -10.29 -15.31
CA GLY A 234 -11.76 -10.89 -15.76
C GLY A 234 -10.60 -9.91 -15.98
N THR A 235 -10.84 -8.60 -16.04
CA THR A 235 -9.80 -7.57 -16.31
C THR A 235 -9.41 -6.78 -15.06
N GLY A 236 -10.33 -6.68 -14.10
CA GLY A 236 -10.19 -5.93 -12.86
C GLY A 236 -10.79 -4.53 -12.89
N ALA A 237 -11.15 -4.03 -11.71
CA ALA A 237 -11.70 -2.69 -11.51
C ALA A 237 -11.21 -2.08 -10.19
N ALA A 238 -11.34 -0.76 -10.05
CA ALA A 238 -11.31 -0.09 -8.75
C ALA A 238 -12.57 0.75 -8.56
N TYR A 239 -12.96 1.01 -7.33
CA TYR A 239 -14.19 1.73 -7.01
C TYR A 239 -13.90 2.88 -6.05
N LEU A 240 -14.35 4.07 -6.44
CA LEU A 240 -14.30 5.25 -5.59
C LEU A 240 -15.59 5.34 -4.79
N PHE A 241 -15.45 5.50 -3.48
CA PHE A 241 -16.52 5.81 -2.55
C PHE A 241 -16.23 7.15 -1.88
N ALA A 242 -17.29 7.89 -1.56
CA ALA A 242 -17.22 9.10 -0.75
C ALA A 242 -18.33 9.11 0.29
N ARG A 243 -18.09 9.69 1.45
CA ARG A 243 -19.13 9.87 2.47
C ARG A 243 -20.26 10.76 1.91
N GLY A 244 -21.47 10.22 1.88
CA GLY A 244 -22.68 10.95 1.52
C GLY A 244 -23.18 11.83 2.67
N LEU A 245 -24.28 12.54 2.43
CA LEU A 245 -24.89 13.46 3.39
C LEU A 245 -25.35 12.76 4.68
N ALA A 246 -25.73 11.48 4.59
CA ALA A 246 -26.11 10.64 5.73
C ALA A 246 -24.90 10.06 6.49
N GLY A 247 -23.66 10.43 6.13
CA GLY A 247 -22.42 10.06 6.84
C GLY A 247 -21.77 8.73 6.41
N GLY A 248 -22.52 7.84 5.75
CA GLY A 248 -22.04 6.58 5.19
C GLY A 248 -21.34 6.73 3.83
N PHE A 249 -20.51 5.77 3.45
CA PHE A 249 -19.85 5.75 2.14
C PHE A 249 -20.83 5.35 1.04
N VAL A 250 -20.83 6.13 -0.04
CA VAL A 250 -21.63 5.90 -1.24
C VAL A 250 -20.69 5.77 -2.43
N ARG A 251 -20.90 4.75 -3.26
CA ARG A 251 -20.12 4.53 -4.48
C ARG A 251 -20.33 5.71 -5.43
N GLN A 252 -19.24 6.39 -5.77
CA GLN A 252 -19.22 7.52 -6.69
C GLN A 252 -18.92 7.07 -8.12
N GLN A 253 -17.99 6.12 -8.27
CA GLN A 253 -17.48 5.76 -9.58
C GLN A 253 -16.87 4.36 -9.57
N GLN A 254 -17.02 3.65 -10.69
CA GLN A 254 -16.17 2.52 -11.06
C GLN A 254 -15.08 3.04 -12.01
N LEU A 255 -13.82 2.77 -11.66
CA LEU A 255 -12.64 3.11 -12.44
C LEU A 255 -12.20 1.89 -13.23
N LEU A 256 -12.00 2.10 -14.52
CA LEU A 256 -11.44 1.15 -15.48
C LEU A 256 -10.27 1.85 -16.18
N ALA A 257 -9.26 1.09 -16.57
CA ALA A 257 -8.18 1.60 -17.40
C ALA A 257 -8.36 1.21 -18.87
N ALA A 258 -7.92 2.08 -19.77
CA ALA A 258 -7.91 1.79 -21.20
C ALA A 258 -6.90 0.67 -21.53
N GLY A 259 -7.30 -0.22 -22.44
CA GLY A 259 -6.43 -1.29 -22.94
C GLY A 259 -6.16 -2.42 -21.95
N LEU A 260 -7.02 -2.62 -20.93
CA LEU A 260 -6.97 -3.80 -20.08
C LEU A 260 -7.36 -5.06 -20.84
N ALA A 261 -6.65 -6.16 -20.59
CA ALA A 261 -6.97 -7.50 -21.07
C ALA A 261 -7.36 -8.43 -19.91
N ALA A 262 -7.98 -9.55 -20.25
CA ALA A 262 -8.33 -10.56 -19.25
C ALA A 262 -7.06 -11.07 -18.56
N GLY A 263 -7.06 -11.10 -17.24
CA GLY A 263 -5.92 -11.47 -16.42
C GLY A 263 -5.01 -10.30 -16.01
N ASP A 264 -5.20 -9.07 -16.51
CA ASP A 264 -4.31 -7.94 -16.18
C ASP A 264 -4.30 -7.57 -14.67
N GLY A 265 -5.34 -7.95 -13.91
CA GLY A 265 -5.40 -7.78 -12.47
C GLY A 265 -5.55 -6.32 -12.01
N PHE A 266 -6.20 -5.46 -12.79
CA PHE A 266 -6.35 -4.05 -12.43
C PHE A 266 -7.12 -3.86 -11.11
N GLY A 267 -6.53 -3.16 -10.14
CA GLY A 267 -7.08 -3.04 -8.79
C GLY A 267 -6.45 -4.00 -7.78
N GLN A 268 -5.44 -4.78 -8.16
CA GLN A 268 -4.70 -5.65 -7.24
C GLN A 268 -3.98 -4.84 -6.15
N SER A 269 -3.53 -3.62 -6.48
CA SER A 269 -3.06 -2.63 -5.51
C SER A 269 -3.69 -1.26 -5.79
N VAL A 270 -3.98 -0.49 -4.74
CA VAL A 270 -4.57 0.86 -4.86
C VAL A 270 -3.95 1.82 -3.84
N SER A 271 -3.79 3.07 -4.22
CA SER A 271 -3.42 4.16 -3.32
C SER A 271 -4.13 5.45 -3.70
N LEU A 272 -4.67 6.16 -2.70
CA LEU A 272 -5.38 7.42 -2.84
C LEU A 272 -4.59 8.52 -2.10
N SER A 273 -4.40 9.68 -2.73
CA SER A 273 -3.77 10.83 -2.08
C SER A 273 -4.59 11.33 -0.89
N GLY A 274 -3.93 12.03 0.02
CA GLY A 274 -4.56 12.51 1.25
C GLY A 274 -5.75 13.44 1.01
N ASP A 275 -5.71 14.22 -0.07
CA ASP A 275 -6.77 15.12 -0.53
C ASP A 275 -7.79 14.47 -1.50
N ALA A 276 -7.63 13.18 -1.78
CA ALA A 276 -8.46 12.41 -2.72
C ALA A 276 -8.55 13.04 -4.12
N ARG A 277 -7.46 13.61 -4.62
CA ARG A 277 -7.34 14.14 -5.98
C ARG A 277 -6.51 13.29 -6.93
N THR A 278 -5.64 12.44 -6.41
CA THR A 278 -4.81 11.53 -7.21
C THR A 278 -5.00 10.11 -6.70
N ALA A 279 -5.12 9.16 -7.62
CA ALA A 279 -5.16 7.75 -7.34
C ALA A 279 -4.14 7.03 -8.23
N VAL A 280 -3.48 6.00 -7.67
CA VAL A 280 -2.65 5.07 -8.42
C VAL A 280 -3.18 3.67 -8.22
N ILE A 281 -3.37 2.94 -9.31
CA ILE A 281 -3.96 1.60 -9.32
C ILE A 281 -3.05 0.65 -10.10
N GLY A 282 -2.64 -0.45 -9.47
CA GLY A 282 -1.78 -1.47 -10.08
C GLY A 282 -2.55 -2.51 -10.90
N ALA A 283 -1.86 -3.03 -11.92
CA ALA A 283 -2.25 -4.15 -12.78
C ALA A 283 -0.98 -4.97 -13.08
N PRO A 284 -0.45 -5.73 -12.10
CA PRO A 284 0.87 -6.36 -12.18
C PRO A 284 0.99 -7.42 -13.26
N ASP A 285 -0.13 -8.03 -13.65
CA ASP A 285 -0.15 -9.12 -14.62
C ASP A 285 -0.29 -8.62 -16.07
N LYS A 286 -0.38 -7.29 -16.25
CA LYS A 286 -0.47 -6.69 -17.58
C LYS A 286 0.68 -7.10 -18.49
N ALA A 287 0.34 -7.66 -19.64
CA ALA A 287 1.32 -8.09 -20.64
C ALA A 287 1.99 -6.92 -21.37
N VAL A 288 3.22 -7.15 -21.85
CA VAL A 288 3.92 -6.29 -22.81
C VAL A 288 4.26 -7.14 -24.03
N GLY A 289 3.47 -6.99 -25.10
CA GLY A 289 3.58 -7.86 -26.27
C GLY A 289 3.17 -9.31 -25.97
N PRO A 290 3.74 -10.33 -26.65
CA PRO A 290 3.40 -11.73 -26.43
C PRO A 290 3.95 -12.31 -25.13
N ALA A 291 4.82 -11.58 -24.42
CA ALA A 291 5.37 -11.98 -23.13
C ALA A 291 4.49 -11.39 -22.00
N GLY A 292 3.93 -12.26 -21.15
CA GLY A 292 3.01 -11.89 -20.08
C GLY A 292 3.68 -11.19 -18.89
N GLY A 293 2.89 -10.48 -18.08
CA GLY A 293 3.24 -10.18 -16.67
C GLY A 293 4.31 -9.11 -16.40
N ALA A 294 4.63 -8.21 -17.35
CA ALA A 294 5.56 -7.10 -17.06
C ALA A 294 4.95 -6.07 -16.09
N GLY A 295 3.63 -5.91 -16.15
CA GLY A 295 2.85 -5.07 -15.25
C GLY A 295 2.72 -3.60 -15.67
N ALA A 296 1.75 -2.94 -15.04
CA ALA A 296 1.52 -1.50 -15.16
C ALA A 296 0.92 -0.94 -13.87
N ALA A 297 1.08 0.37 -13.67
CA ALA A 297 0.27 1.14 -12.73
C ALA A 297 -0.38 2.31 -13.47
N TYR A 298 -1.56 2.72 -13.04
CA TYR A 298 -2.34 3.76 -13.72
C TYR A 298 -2.62 4.92 -12.77
N VAL A 299 -2.34 6.13 -13.23
CA VAL A 299 -2.63 7.37 -12.51
C VAL A 299 -3.99 7.87 -12.95
N PHE A 300 -4.87 8.07 -11.98
CA PHE A 300 -6.12 8.78 -12.16
C PHE A 300 -6.09 10.10 -11.40
N ALA A 301 -6.66 11.15 -11.98
CA ALA A 301 -6.81 12.44 -11.32
C ALA A 301 -8.27 12.84 -11.28
N ARG A 302 -8.67 13.47 -10.17
CA ARG A 302 -10.01 14.02 -9.98
C ARG A 302 -10.15 15.30 -10.81
N GLY A 303 -11.14 15.32 -11.71
CA GLY A 303 -11.46 16.49 -12.54
C GLY A 303 -12.16 17.60 -11.75
N VAL A 304 -12.20 18.80 -12.34
CA VAL A 304 -12.87 19.99 -11.79
C VAL A 304 -14.39 19.81 -11.61
N VAL A 305 -15.02 19.00 -12.46
CA VAL A 305 -16.45 18.67 -12.39
C VAL A 305 -16.75 17.49 -11.46
N GLY A 306 -15.75 16.99 -10.72
CA GLY A 306 -15.83 15.76 -9.95
C GLY A 306 -15.51 14.52 -10.80
N GLY A 307 -15.33 13.38 -10.13
CA GLY A 307 -14.94 12.12 -10.78
C GLY A 307 -13.46 12.03 -11.15
N PHE A 308 -12.95 10.82 -11.22
CA PHE A 308 -11.59 10.49 -11.61
C PHE A 308 -11.52 10.10 -13.08
N THR A 309 -10.47 10.53 -13.76
CA THR A 309 -10.17 10.14 -15.15
C THR A 309 -8.74 9.62 -15.23
N GLN A 310 -8.50 8.62 -16.07
CA GLN A 310 -7.15 8.10 -16.30
C GLN A 310 -6.32 9.21 -16.96
N GLN A 311 -5.20 9.55 -16.34
CA GLN A 311 -4.25 10.55 -16.86
C GLN A 311 -3.04 9.90 -17.50
N GLN A 312 -2.61 8.75 -16.97
CA GLN A 312 -1.36 8.14 -17.39
C GLN A 312 -1.31 6.65 -17.06
N GLN A 313 -0.62 5.89 -17.90
CA GLN A 313 -0.10 4.57 -17.57
C GLN A 313 1.40 4.69 -17.26
N LEU A 314 1.81 4.21 -16.10
CA LEU A 314 3.19 4.14 -15.62
C LEU A 314 3.74 2.75 -15.91
N GLN A 315 4.94 2.72 -16.47
CA GLN A 315 5.74 1.52 -16.68
C GLN A 315 7.21 1.90 -16.61
N PRO A 316 8.09 1.02 -16.13
CA PRO A 316 9.53 1.27 -16.14
C PRO A 316 10.07 1.26 -17.58
N ALA A 317 11.22 1.89 -17.79
CA ALA A 317 11.87 1.92 -19.10
C ALA A 317 12.39 0.53 -19.51
N SER A 318 13.00 -0.19 -18.58
CA SER A 318 13.40 -1.60 -18.72
C SER A 318 12.26 -2.49 -18.24
N ARG A 319 11.58 -3.18 -19.17
CA ARG A 319 10.48 -4.09 -18.87
C ARG A 319 10.88 -5.49 -19.30
N ALA A 320 10.73 -6.46 -18.41
CA ALA A 320 10.81 -7.87 -18.71
C ALA A 320 9.49 -8.56 -18.38
N ALA A 321 9.28 -9.73 -18.98
CA ALA A 321 8.16 -10.59 -18.62
C ALA A 321 8.25 -10.95 -17.12
N ASN A 322 7.10 -11.00 -16.46
CA ASN A 322 7.00 -11.33 -15.03
C ASN A 322 7.67 -10.33 -14.06
N ASP A 323 8.02 -9.10 -14.48
CA ASP A 323 8.50 -8.07 -13.54
C ASP A 323 7.44 -7.69 -12.49
N GLN A 324 6.16 -7.93 -12.76
CA GLN A 324 5.01 -7.64 -11.88
C GLN A 324 4.93 -6.17 -11.45
N PHE A 325 5.32 -5.23 -12.32
CA PHE A 325 5.26 -3.80 -11.99
C PHE A 325 3.82 -3.38 -11.64
N GLY A 326 3.63 -2.76 -10.48
CA GLY A 326 2.31 -2.40 -9.96
C GLY A 326 1.74 -3.39 -8.94
N ASN A 327 2.51 -4.41 -8.50
CA ASN A 327 2.08 -5.31 -7.42
C ASN A 327 1.83 -4.55 -6.09
N ALA A 328 2.54 -3.45 -5.88
CA ALA A 328 2.35 -2.56 -4.75
C ALA A 328 2.47 -1.10 -5.22
N VAL A 329 1.57 -0.25 -4.72
CA VAL A 329 1.57 1.19 -5.04
C VAL A 329 1.36 2.00 -3.78
N SER A 330 2.08 3.12 -3.66
CA SER A 330 1.90 4.08 -2.57
C SER A 330 2.03 5.49 -3.10
N LEU A 331 1.14 6.38 -2.69
CA LEU A 331 1.20 7.82 -2.92
C LEU A 331 1.60 8.55 -1.64
N ASP A 332 2.30 9.66 -1.81
CA ASP A 332 2.47 10.65 -0.75
C ASP A 332 1.14 11.39 -0.45
N ARG A 333 1.12 12.18 0.63
CA ARG A 333 -0.10 12.89 1.04
C ARG A 333 -0.60 13.84 -0.06
N GLY A 334 0.31 14.49 -0.77
CA GLY A 334 0.00 15.43 -1.84
C GLY A 334 -0.39 14.79 -3.17
N GLY A 335 -0.20 13.47 -3.34
CA GLY A 335 -0.39 12.80 -4.63
C GLY A 335 0.58 13.30 -5.71
N THR A 336 1.77 13.75 -5.32
CA THR A 336 2.83 14.26 -6.20
C THR A 336 3.94 13.25 -6.44
N ARG A 337 4.06 12.24 -5.57
CA ARG A 337 5.04 11.16 -5.69
C ARG A 337 4.33 9.82 -5.55
N ALA A 338 4.73 8.89 -6.39
CA ALA A 338 4.27 7.52 -6.38
C ALA A 338 5.47 6.58 -6.25
N LEU A 339 5.33 5.59 -5.38
CA LEU A 339 6.26 4.47 -5.25
C LEU A 339 5.54 3.24 -5.79
N VAL A 340 6.18 2.54 -6.73
CA VAL A 340 5.60 1.37 -7.39
C VAL A 340 6.57 0.20 -7.31
N GLY A 341 6.12 -0.92 -6.76
CA GLY A 341 6.86 -2.17 -6.70
C GLY A 341 6.87 -2.92 -8.03
N ALA A 342 7.89 -3.74 -8.24
CA ALA A 342 8.02 -4.72 -9.31
C ALA A 342 8.75 -5.96 -8.76
N SER A 343 8.07 -6.70 -7.89
CA SER A 343 8.66 -7.77 -7.08
C SER A 343 9.27 -8.92 -7.88
N GLY A 344 8.80 -9.16 -9.10
CA GLY A 344 9.31 -10.24 -9.96
C GLY A 344 10.58 -9.89 -10.75
N THR A 345 11.05 -8.64 -10.66
CA THR A 345 12.21 -8.16 -11.44
C THR A 345 13.51 -8.94 -11.11
N ASP A 346 14.32 -9.22 -12.13
CA ASP A 346 15.65 -9.84 -12.02
C ASP A 346 15.65 -11.18 -11.24
N ALA A 347 14.93 -12.18 -11.73
CA ALA A 347 14.76 -13.48 -11.05
C ALA A 347 14.19 -13.33 -9.63
N GLU A 348 13.14 -12.51 -9.49
CA GLU A 348 12.42 -12.29 -8.23
C GLU A 348 13.28 -11.67 -7.11
N LYS A 349 14.47 -11.14 -7.44
CA LYS A 349 15.20 -10.25 -6.53
C LYS A 349 14.39 -9.00 -6.21
N GLY A 350 13.57 -8.55 -7.17
CA GLY A 350 12.63 -7.46 -7.04
C GLY A 350 13.24 -6.07 -7.19
N ALA A 351 12.40 -5.10 -7.52
CA ALA A 351 12.74 -3.68 -7.65
C ALA A 351 11.56 -2.80 -7.21
N ALA A 352 11.82 -1.50 -7.02
CA ALA A 352 10.78 -0.50 -6.92
C ALA A 352 11.17 0.77 -7.67
N TYR A 353 10.20 1.61 -7.98
CA TYR A 353 10.38 2.78 -8.81
C TYR A 353 9.66 3.98 -8.21
N VAL A 354 10.39 5.09 -8.10
CA VAL A 354 9.85 6.37 -7.66
C VAL A 354 9.47 7.18 -8.89
N PHE A 355 8.22 7.59 -8.96
CA PHE A 355 7.71 8.53 -9.95
C PHE A 355 7.37 9.84 -9.25
N GLY A 356 7.74 10.96 -9.86
CA GLY A 356 7.44 12.30 -9.34
C GLY A 356 6.73 13.12 -10.39
N ARG A 357 5.75 13.92 -9.96
CA ARG A 357 5.00 14.81 -10.85
C ARG A 357 5.91 15.92 -11.36
N GLY A 358 5.93 16.15 -12.67
CA GLY A 358 6.69 17.23 -13.30
C GLY A 358 5.97 18.58 -13.23
N PHE A 359 6.69 19.68 -13.48
CA PHE A 359 6.11 21.03 -13.59
C PHE A 359 5.07 21.15 -14.71
N ALA A 360 5.27 20.41 -15.80
CA ALA A 360 4.32 20.34 -16.92
C ALA A 360 3.11 19.43 -16.63
N GLY A 361 3.00 18.88 -15.42
CA GLY A 361 2.05 17.80 -15.10
C GLY A 361 2.60 16.42 -15.45
N GLY A 362 1.82 15.38 -15.12
CA GLY A 362 2.20 13.98 -15.35
C GLY A 362 3.32 13.48 -14.45
N PHE A 363 3.43 12.16 -14.31
CA PHE A 363 4.46 11.48 -13.54
C PHE A 363 5.61 11.04 -14.43
N THR A 364 6.84 11.28 -13.98
CA THR A 364 8.06 10.78 -14.64
C THR A 364 8.84 9.92 -13.65
N GLN A 365 9.42 8.82 -14.12
CA GLN A 365 10.32 8.00 -13.31
C GLN A 365 11.52 8.86 -12.88
N ARG A 366 11.73 8.98 -11.57
CA ARG A 366 12.84 9.72 -10.96
C ARG A 366 13.97 8.79 -10.57
N GLN A 367 13.62 7.60 -10.09
CA GLN A 367 14.60 6.67 -9.52
C GLN A 367 14.11 5.22 -9.63
N ARG A 368 15.05 4.30 -9.79
CA ARG A 368 14.87 2.87 -9.51
C ARG A 368 15.53 2.59 -8.16
N LEU A 369 14.82 1.94 -7.27
CA LEU A 369 15.28 1.52 -5.94
C LEU A 369 15.54 0.01 -5.97
N GLN A 370 16.65 -0.38 -5.36
CA GLN A 370 17.06 -1.76 -5.11
C GLN A 370 17.94 -1.78 -3.86
N ALA A 371 18.04 -2.93 -3.21
CA ALA A 371 19.02 -3.18 -2.15
C ALA A 371 20.20 -3.99 -2.72
N ASP A 372 21.42 -3.73 -2.24
CA ASP A 372 22.63 -4.39 -2.76
C ASP A 372 22.74 -5.84 -2.29
N ASP A 373 22.11 -6.19 -1.17
CA ASP A 373 22.09 -7.52 -0.58
C ASP A 373 20.96 -8.42 -1.09
N ARG A 374 20.20 -7.97 -2.10
CA ARG A 374 19.07 -8.73 -2.64
C ARG A 374 19.50 -10.02 -3.35
N ALA A 375 18.81 -11.11 -3.06
CA ALA A 375 19.01 -12.42 -3.64
C ALA A 375 17.75 -12.91 -4.39
N ASP A 376 17.92 -13.95 -5.21
CA ASP A 376 16.81 -14.57 -5.95
C ASP A 376 15.70 -14.97 -4.97
N GLY A 377 14.45 -14.65 -5.30
CA GLY A 377 13.30 -14.96 -4.46
C GLY A 377 13.14 -14.06 -3.22
N ASP A 378 13.83 -12.92 -3.12
CA ASP A 378 13.62 -11.93 -2.04
C ASP A 378 12.31 -11.14 -2.20
N PHE A 379 11.86 -10.94 -3.44
CA PHE A 379 10.70 -10.14 -3.82
C PHE A 379 10.75 -8.71 -3.28
N PHE A 380 11.90 -8.05 -3.35
CA PHE A 380 11.99 -6.63 -2.98
C PHE A 380 10.95 -5.78 -3.74
N GLY A 381 10.23 -4.93 -3.01
CA GLY A 381 9.12 -4.16 -3.58
C GLY A 381 7.77 -4.89 -3.53
N TRP A 382 7.69 -6.03 -2.83
CA TRP A 382 6.44 -6.75 -2.58
C TRP A 382 5.36 -5.88 -1.93
N ALA A 383 5.78 -5.04 -0.97
CA ALA A 383 4.93 -4.05 -0.32
C ALA A 383 5.64 -2.69 -0.35
N ALA A 384 4.87 -1.60 -0.41
CA ALA A 384 5.41 -0.25 -0.55
C ALA A 384 4.64 0.76 0.32
N ALA A 385 5.38 1.63 1.00
CA ALA A 385 4.83 2.76 1.74
C ALA A 385 5.71 4.01 1.58
N LEU A 386 5.06 5.15 1.37
CA LEU A 386 5.67 6.48 1.41
C LEU A 386 5.25 7.25 2.67
N SER A 387 6.17 8.01 3.26
CA SER A 387 5.82 9.06 4.23
C SER A 387 5.04 10.18 3.54
N ALA A 388 4.33 11.00 4.33
CA ALA A 388 3.44 12.03 3.79
C ALA A 388 4.17 13.07 2.93
N ASP A 389 5.43 13.33 3.25
CA ASP A 389 6.34 14.26 2.57
C ASP A 389 7.32 13.56 1.61
N SER A 390 7.21 12.23 1.45
CA SER A 390 8.14 11.39 0.69
C SER A 390 9.60 11.41 1.15
N SER A 391 9.89 11.88 2.37
CA SER A 391 11.23 11.83 2.95
C SER A 391 11.72 10.41 3.24
N VAL A 392 10.78 9.46 3.41
CA VAL A 392 11.04 8.04 3.65
C VAL A 392 10.17 7.18 2.73
N SER A 393 10.81 6.19 2.09
CA SER A 393 10.11 5.03 1.52
C SER A 393 10.42 3.78 2.31
N LEU A 394 9.45 2.89 2.44
CA LEU A 394 9.62 1.58 3.03
C LEU A 394 9.15 0.51 2.05
N LEU A 395 10.01 -0.46 1.79
CA LEU A 395 9.77 -1.54 0.83
C LEU A 395 9.91 -2.90 1.50
N GLY A 396 8.95 -3.78 1.28
CA GLY A 396 8.97 -5.15 1.77
C GLY A 396 9.72 -6.10 0.84
N ALA A 397 10.42 -7.08 1.42
CA ALA A 397 11.09 -8.18 0.73
C ALA A 397 10.87 -9.48 1.54
N PRO A 398 9.67 -10.08 1.47
CA PRO A 398 9.27 -11.18 2.35
C PRO A 398 10.04 -12.49 2.15
N GLN A 399 10.84 -12.61 1.09
CA GLN A 399 11.59 -13.80 0.73
C GLN A 399 10.70 -15.05 0.54
N ILE A 400 9.95 -15.08 -0.56
CA ILE A 400 8.93 -16.10 -0.87
C ILE A 400 9.50 -17.12 -1.86
N GLY A 401 10.50 -17.90 -1.43
CA GLY A 401 11.09 -18.94 -2.28
C GLY A 401 12.61 -18.89 -2.20
N GLY A 402 13.21 -19.95 -1.66
CA GLY A 402 14.63 -20.08 -1.46
C GLY A 402 14.91 -21.16 -0.42
N ASP A 403 16.05 -21.84 -0.55
CA ASP A 403 16.47 -22.94 0.34
C ASP A 403 17.10 -22.44 1.67
N GLY A 404 17.04 -21.13 1.93
CA GLY A 404 17.57 -20.48 3.13
C GLY A 404 16.54 -20.26 4.24
N PRO A 405 16.97 -19.93 5.47
CA PRO A 405 16.05 -19.59 6.56
C PRO A 405 15.22 -18.35 6.18
N ARG A 406 13.88 -18.52 6.13
CA ARG A 406 12.84 -17.60 5.59
C ARG A 406 12.67 -16.27 6.34
N ASN A 407 13.74 -15.60 6.71
CA ASN A 407 13.67 -14.32 7.41
C ASN A 407 13.68 -13.20 6.38
N GLY A 408 12.49 -12.81 5.92
CA GLY A 408 12.31 -11.66 5.03
C GLY A 408 12.83 -10.36 5.65
N ALA A 409 12.81 -9.29 4.86
CA ALA A 409 13.31 -7.98 5.23
C ALA A 409 12.34 -6.86 4.84
N ALA A 410 12.58 -5.68 5.39
CA ALA A 410 12.04 -4.44 4.85
C ALA A 410 13.19 -3.43 4.71
N TYR A 411 13.11 -2.55 3.73
CA TYR A 411 14.18 -1.61 3.40
C TYR A 411 13.64 -0.19 3.45
N ALA A 412 14.22 0.62 4.33
CA ALA A 412 13.91 2.03 4.46
C ALA A 412 14.89 2.86 3.62
N PHE A 413 14.36 3.62 2.67
CA PHE A 413 15.11 4.56 1.83
C PHE A 413 14.83 5.98 2.28
N THR A 414 15.87 6.80 2.35
CA THR A 414 15.77 8.20 2.79
C THR A 414 16.53 9.12 1.83
N GLY A 415 16.12 10.39 1.76
CA GLY A 415 16.76 11.36 0.86
C GLY A 415 16.32 11.22 -0.59
N LEU A 416 15.08 10.78 -0.84
CA LEU A 416 14.49 10.66 -2.18
C LEU A 416 14.09 12.02 -2.78
N GLY A 417 14.45 13.12 -2.12
CA GLY A 417 14.04 14.51 -2.40
C GLY A 417 14.42 15.02 -3.78
#